data_AF-V9KSI9-F1
#
_entry.id   AF-V9KSI9-F1
#
_cell.length_a   1.000
_cell.length_b   1.000
_cell.length_c   1.000
_cell.angle_alpha   90.00
_cell.angle_beta   90.00
_cell.angle_gamma   90.00
#
_symmetry.space_group_name_H-M   'P 1'
#
loop_
_entity.id
_entity.type
_entity.pdbx_description
1 polymer ?
#
loop_
_entity_poly.entity_id
_entity_poly.type
_entity_poly.pdbx_seq_one_letter_code
_entity_poly.pdbx_strand_id
1 'polypeptide(L)'
;PNGVDFPVLCLSAFGAVLQGSVFGLAGLLPTYYTTPIMSGQGMAGTFAALALICAIASGSEQTNSAFGYFITACGVILIAILAYLGLPRLEYAQHHFRKERSNHTAPTETSDEADAKFNFLPKDGTHDTEKVPSISLMDKEEEAEQSENVPVIAIFKKLWLMALLVCFTFTVTIGVFPAVTVDVKSIVSPKGTWGLYFIPIGCFLFFNVFDWVGRSLTAIFMWPGHNSRLLPVLVLCRVLFVPLFMLCNVWPRRLPVFFAHDAWFIVFMIFFSFSNGYLASLCMCYGPKKVSPKEAETAGTIMSFFLSLGLALGAVLSFLFRAMI
;
A
#
# COMPACT_ATOMS: atom_id res chain seq x y z
N PRO A 1 -19.37 -7.76 27.34
CA PRO A 1 -19.18 -7.96 25.89
C PRO A 1 -18.83 -6.67 25.11
N ASN A 2 -19.42 -5.51 25.44
CA ASN A 2 -19.27 -4.27 24.63
C ASN A 2 -18.01 -3.43 24.92
N GLY A 3 -17.14 -3.84 25.86
CA GLY A 3 -16.00 -3.02 26.32
C GLY A 3 -14.72 -3.17 25.49
N VAL A 4 -14.56 -4.27 24.76
CA VAL A 4 -13.36 -4.55 23.95
C VAL A 4 -13.49 -3.99 22.54
N ASP A 5 -14.72 -3.87 22.03
CA ASP A 5 -14.99 -3.41 20.67
C ASP A 5 -14.74 -1.91 20.49
N PHE A 6 -15.00 -1.09 21.51
CA PHE A 6 -14.80 0.35 21.44
C PHE A 6 -13.32 0.76 21.30
N PRO A 7 -12.37 0.24 22.12
CA PRO A 7 -10.94 0.48 21.91
C PRO A 7 -10.45 0.02 20.53
N VAL A 8 -10.92 -1.13 20.05
CA VAL A 8 -10.54 -1.66 18.73
C VAL A 8 -11.05 -0.76 17.60
N LEU A 9 -12.28 -0.25 17.73
CA LEU A 9 -12.86 0.71 16.79
C LEU A 9 -12.06 2.02 16.77
N CYS A 10 -11.72 2.58 17.93
CA CYS A 10 -10.91 3.79 18.04
C CYS A 10 -9.51 3.60 17.43
N LEU A 11 -8.84 2.48 17.71
CA LEU A 11 -7.53 2.16 17.13
C LEU A 11 -7.61 2.01 15.60
N SER A 12 -8.66 1.37 15.11
CA SER A 12 -8.89 1.19 13.66
C SER A 12 -9.16 2.52 12.97
N ALA A 13 -9.99 3.38 13.57
CA ALA A 13 -10.29 4.71 13.05
C ALA A 13 -9.04 5.60 13.02
N PHE A 14 -8.27 5.63 14.11
CA PHE A 14 -7.02 6.37 14.17
C PHE A 14 -5.99 5.84 13.16
N GLY A 15 -5.87 4.52 13.02
CA GLY A 15 -5.03 3.88 12.01
C GLY A 15 -5.42 4.26 10.58
N ALA A 16 -6.72 4.32 10.28
CA ALA A 16 -7.21 4.74 8.97
C ALA A 16 -6.90 6.22 8.67
N VAL A 17 -7.05 7.10 9.66
CA VAL A 17 -6.69 8.53 9.53
C VAL A 17 -5.19 8.68 9.31
N LEU A 18 -4.35 8.04 10.14
CA LEU A 18 -2.90 8.08 9.97
C LEU A 18 -2.46 7.53 8.62
N GLN A 19 -3.04 6.41 8.18
CA GLN A 19 -2.74 5.83 6.89
C GLN A 19 -3.10 6.81 5.76
N GLY A 20 -4.30 7.41 5.80
CA GLY A 20 -4.74 8.41 4.83
C GLY A 20 -3.78 9.59 4.75
N SER A 21 -3.40 10.18 5.88
CA SER A 21 -2.47 11.31 5.94
C SER A 21 -1.09 10.97 5.39
N VAL A 22 -0.55 9.80 5.73
CA VAL A 22 0.76 9.36 5.25
C VAL A 22 0.76 9.13 3.74
N PHE A 23 -0.30 8.52 3.18
CA PHE A 23 -0.42 8.36 1.72
C PHE A 23 -0.72 9.65 0.98
N GLY A 24 -1.45 10.59 1.59
CA GLY A 24 -1.62 11.95 1.07
C GLY A 24 -0.27 12.65 0.93
N LEU A 25 0.53 12.67 2.00
CA LEU A 25 1.88 13.24 1.99
C LEU A 25 2.81 12.51 1.00
N ALA A 26 2.72 11.18 0.92
CA ALA A 26 3.49 10.38 -0.03
C ALA A 26 3.13 10.66 -1.49
N GLY A 27 1.90 11.14 -1.76
CA GLY A 27 1.46 11.54 -3.10
C GLY A 27 2.21 12.76 -3.63
N LEU A 28 2.68 13.65 -2.73
CA LEU A 28 3.50 14.83 -3.07
C LEU A 28 4.97 14.48 -3.37
N LEU A 29 5.40 13.25 -3.07
CA LEU A 29 6.77 12.80 -3.24
C LEU A 29 6.89 11.88 -4.45
N PRO A 30 8.07 11.79 -5.09
CA PRO A 30 8.32 10.80 -6.14
C PRO A 30 7.92 9.39 -5.70
N THR A 31 7.44 8.54 -6.61
CA THR A 31 6.92 7.19 -6.27
C THR A 31 7.90 6.26 -5.55
N TYR A 32 9.19 6.58 -5.60
CA TYR A 32 10.20 5.90 -4.79
C TYR A 32 9.93 6.04 -3.27
N TYR A 33 9.19 7.06 -2.81
CA TYR A 33 8.84 7.27 -1.40
C TYR A 33 7.55 6.56 -0.96
N THR A 34 6.60 6.33 -1.87
CA THR A 34 5.40 5.52 -1.58
C THR A 34 5.76 4.07 -1.24
N THR A 35 6.82 3.55 -1.87
CA THR A 35 7.18 2.13 -1.72
C THR A 35 7.76 1.77 -0.35
N PRO A 36 8.69 2.55 0.24
CA PRO A 36 9.15 2.37 1.63
C PRO A 36 8.00 2.40 2.64
N ILE A 37 7.01 3.29 2.47
CA ILE A 37 5.82 3.34 3.33
C ILE A 37 5.06 2.01 3.25
N MET A 38 4.81 1.52 2.04
CA MET A 38 4.11 0.24 1.85
C MET A 38 4.93 -0.96 2.35
N SER A 39 6.24 -0.96 2.14
CA SER A 39 7.16 -1.99 2.63
C SER A 39 7.16 -2.03 4.16
N GLY A 40 7.16 -0.87 4.83
CA GLY A 40 7.05 -0.77 6.29
C GLY A 40 5.76 -1.42 6.83
N GLN A 41 4.63 -1.24 6.14
CA GLN A 41 3.38 -1.93 6.52
C GLN A 41 3.50 -3.46 6.45
N GLY A 42 4.10 -4.00 5.38
CA GLY A 42 4.30 -5.46 5.25
C GLY A 42 5.29 -6.01 6.28
N MET A 43 6.35 -5.26 6.57
CA MET A 43 7.36 -5.62 7.59
C MET A 43 6.75 -5.69 9.00
N ALA A 44 5.88 -4.74 9.36
CA ALA A 44 5.19 -4.75 10.65
C ALA A 44 4.36 -6.03 10.86
N GLY A 45 3.65 -6.48 9.82
CA GLY A 45 2.91 -7.74 9.86
C GLY A 45 3.80 -8.97 10.03
N THR A 46 5.00 -8.95 9.42
CA THR A 46 5.99 -10.03 9.56
C THR A 46 6.48 -10.11 11.01
N PHE A 47 6.77 -8.96 11.63
CA PHE A 47 7.15 -8.90 13.03
C PHE A 47 6.04 -9.43 13.95
N ALA A 48 4.78 -9.07 13.70
CA ALA A 48 3.65 -9.58 14.46
C ALA A 48 3.49 -11.11 14.35
N ALA A 49 3.68 -11.69 13.15
CA ALA A 49 3.65 -13.13 12.95
C ALA A 49 4.80 -13.85 13.67
N LEU A 50 6.00 -13.30 13.64
CA LEU A 50 7.15 -13.82 14.38
C LEU A 50 6.92 -13.76 15.90
N ALA A 51 6.40 -12.63 16.40
CA ALA A 51 6.05 -12.48 17.81
C ALA A 51 5.01 -13.53 18.25
N LEU A 52 4.01 -13.82 17.42
CA LEU A 52 3.04 -14.89 17.67
C LEU A 52 3.71 -16.27 17.76
N ILE A 53 4.63 -16.59 16.85
CA ILE A 53 5.37 -17.86 16.87
C ILE A 53 6.24 -17.97 18.12
N CYS A 54 6.94 -16.89 18.49
CA CYS A 54 7.73 -16.82 19.71
C CYS A 54 6.86 -16.97 20.97
N ALA A 55 5.67 -16.35 20.99
CA ALA A 55 4.72 -16.50 22.10
C ALA A 55 4.28 -17.96 22.28
N ILE A 56 3.99 -18.67 21.19
CA ILE A 56 3.66 -20.11 21.24
C ILE A 56 4.86 -20.93 21.71
N ALA A 57 6.07 -20.61 21.24
CA ALA A 57 7.29 -21.33 21.60
C ALA A 57 7.71 -21.14 23.07
N SER A 58 7.48 -19.95 23.64
CA SER A 58 7.90 -19.64 25.02
C SER A 58 7.08 -20.35 26.09
N GLY A 59 5.84 -20.78 25.81
CA GLY A 59 4.99 -21.52 26.76
C GLY A 59 4.77 -20.83 28.12
N SER A 60 5.11 -19.56 28.25
CA SER A 60 5.20 -18.83 29.51
C SER A 60 3.86 -18.25 29.94
N GLU A 61 3.69 -18.00 31.25
CA GLU A 61 2.54 -17.27 31.78
C GLU A 61 2.30 -16.00 30.95
N GLN A 62 1.11 -15.94 30.35
CA GLN A 62 0.70 -15.02 29.27
C GLN A 62 0.98 -13.53 29.56
N THR A 63 1.15 -13.17 30.84
CA THR A 63 1.24 -11.79 31.34
C THR A 63 2.64 -11.18 31.23
N ASN A 64 3.71 -11.92 31.55
CA ASN A 64 5.08 -11.36 31.55
C ASN A 64 5.62 -11.14 30.13
N SER A 65 5.31 -12.04 29.20
CA SER A 65 5.67 -11.87 27.79
C SER A 65 4.85 -10.77 27.11
N ALA A 66 3.57 -10.63 27.46
CA ALA A 66 2.72 -9.55 26.95
C ALA A 66 3.27 -8.17 27.31
N PHE A 67 3.76 -7.99 28.54
CA PHE A 67 4.37 -6.74 28.97
C PHE A 67 5.65 -6.41 28.17
N GLY A 68 6.49 -7.40 27.90
CA GLY A 68 7.68 -7.24 27.05
C GLY A 68 7.33 -6.82 25.61
N TYR A 69 6.35 -7.49 24.99
CA TYR A 69 5.88 -7.11 23.66
C TYR A 69 5.27 -5.69 23.62
N PHE A 70 4.53 -5.32 24.67
CA PHE A 70 3.96 -3.98 24.82
C PHE A 70 5.04 -2.89 24.91
N ILE A 71 6.06 -3.07 25.76
CA ILE A 71 7.18 -2.12 25.89
C ILE A 71 7.91 -1.97 24.55
N THR A 72 8.18 -3.08 23.86
CA THR A 72 8.88 -3.07 22.58
C THR A 72 8.07 -2.28 21.53
N ALA A 73 6.74 -2.47 21.50
CA ALA A 73 5.85 -1.71 20.62
C ALA A 73 5.86 -0.20 20.95
N CYS A 74 5.79 0.18 22.23
CA CYS A 74 5.90 1.57 22.65
C CYS A 74 7.22 2.23 22.21
N GLY A 75 8.34 1.51 22.34
CA GLY A 75 9.65 1.99 21.89
C GLY A 75 9.70 2.24 20.39
N VAL A 76 9.20 1.29 19.57
CA VAL A 76 9.15 1.44 18.11
C VAL A 76 8.26 2.61 17.70
N ILE A 77 7.09 2.78 18.34
CA ILE A 77 6.19 3.92 18.08
C ILE A 77 6.87 5.25 18.42
N LEU A 78 7.57 5.33 19.55
CA LEU A 78 8.25 6.56 19.96
C LEU A 78 9.36 6.93 18.97
N ILE A 79 10.15 5.96 18.51
CA ILE A 79 11.16 6.17 17.47
C ILE A 79 10.49 6.64 16.16
N ALA A 80 9.36 6.03 15.76
CA ALA A 80 8.63 6.44 14.57
C ALA A 80 8.09 7.88 14.66
N ILE A 81 7.58 8.29 15.84
CA ILE A 81 7.11 9.66 16.09
C ILE A 81 8.28 10.64 16.00
N LEU A 82 9.43 10.34 16.64
CA LEU A 82 10.61 11.19 16.58
C LEU A 82 11.13 11.33 15.14
N ALA A 83 11.15 10.25 14.36
CA ALA A 83 11.51 10.28 12.95
C ALA A 83 10.52 11.12 12.12
N TYR A 84 9.21 10.99 12.37
CA TYR A 84 8.18 11.79 11.69
C TYR A 84 8.30 13.28 12.02
N LEU A 85 8.54 13.65 13.29
CA LEU A 85 8.76 15.04 13.70
C LEU A 85 10.10 15.61 13.20
N GLY A 86 11.08 14.75 12.91
CA GLY A 86 12.35 15.13 12.29
C GLY A 86 12.25 15.36 10.78
N LEU A 87 11.27 14.75 10.11
CA LEU A 87 11.10 14.81 8.65
C LEU A 87 11.00 16.24 8.08
N PRO A 88 10.26 17.20 8.70
CA PRO A 88 10.18 18.59 8.23
C PRO A 88 11.49 19.39 8.43
N ARG A 89 12.40 18.89 9.27
CA ARG A 89 13.70 19.54 9.55
C ARG A 89 14.80 19.07 8.62
N LEU A 90 14.58 18.03 7.79
CA LEU A 90 15.55 17.60 6.80
C LEU A 90 15.59 18.61 5.65
N GLU A 91 16.75 19.18 5.36
CA GLU A 91 16.96 20.16 4.27
C GLU A 91 16.49 19.62 2.90
N TYR A 92 16.56 18.30 2.69
CA TYR A 92 16.09 17.63 1.49
C TYR A 92 14.56 17.65 1.35
N ALA A 93 13.83 17.44 2.46
CA ALA A 93 12.37 17.53 2.48
C ALA A 93 11.95 18.98 2.20
N GLN A 94 12.62 19.95 2.82
CA GLN A 94 12.39 21.37 2.55
C GLN A 94 12.70 21.74 1.11
N HIS A 95 13.73 21.17 0.48
CA HIS A 95 14.04 21.45 -0.92
C HIS A 95 12.97 20.92 -1.87
N HIS A 96 12.41 19.73 -1.66
CA HIS A 96 11.31 19.20 -2.49
C HIS A 96 9.97 19.89 -2.20
N PHE A 97 9.59 20.09 -0.93
CA PHE A 97 8.39 20.84 -0.57
C PHE A 97 8.45 22.30 -1.07
N ARG A 98 9.64 22.93 -1.09
CA ARG A 98 9.85 24.29 -1.60
C ARG A 98 9.98 24.35 -3.13
N LYS A 99 10.56 23.35 -3.78
CA LYS A 99 10.65 23.26 -5.25
C LYS A 99 9.27 23.04 -5.87
N GLU A 100 8.40 22.23 -5.27
CA GLU A 100 7.00 22.15 -5.69
C GLU A 100 6.25 23.47 -5.45
N ARG A 101 6.48 24.13 -4.31
CA ARG A 101 5.93 25.45 -4.02
C ARG A 101 6.52 26.59 -4.88
N SER A 102 7.68 26.40 -5.50
CA SER A 102 8.29 27.36 -6.44
C SER A 102 7.86 27.10 -7.89
N ASN A 103 7.58 25.85 -8.26
CA ASN A 103 6.88 25.51 -9.50
C ASN A 103 5.42 26.00 -9.50
N HIS A 104 4.87 26.43 -8.36
CA HIS A 104 3.59 27.14 -8.29
C HIS A 104 3.62 28.51 -8.97
N THR A 105 4.79 29.09 -9.25
CA THR A 105 4.95 30.47 -9.75
C THR A 105 5.40 30.56 -11.21
N ALA A 106 5.73 29.44 -11.86
CA ALA A 106 6.19 29.43 -13.25
C ALA A 106 5.10 28.86 -14.18
N PRO A 107 4.67 29.60 -15.24
CA PRO A 107 3.77 29.07 -16.24
C PRO A 107 4.39 27.87 -16.95
N THR A 108 3.59 26.82 -17.11
CA THR A 108 3.96 25.57 -17.78
C THR A 108 4.12 25.81 -19.28
N GLU A 109 5.35 25.93 -19.76
CA GLU A 109 5.63 25.64 -21.18
C GLU A 109 5.61 24.11 -21.35
N THR A 110 4.77 23.69 -22.28
CA THR A 110 4.58 22.32 -22.77
C THR A 110 5.92 21.68 -23.14
N SER A 111 6.37 20.72 -22.34
CA SER A 111 7.51 19.87 -22.64
C SER A 111 7.09 18.68 -23.52
N ASP A 112 6.82 18.98 -24.80
CA ASP A 112 6.75 18.00 -25.89
C ASP A 112 7.76 18.43 -26.97
N GLU A 113 9.08 18.46 -26.68
CA GLU A 113 10.17 18.56 -27.69
C GLU A 113 11.59 18.61 -27.06
N ALA A 114 12.02 17.60 -26.30
CA ALA A 114 13.40 17.56 -25.78
C ALA A 114 14.14 16.22 -25.90
N ASP A 115 13.65 15.29 -26.73
CA ASP A 115 14.32 14.00 -26.99
C ASP A 115 15.06 13.92 -28.35
N ALA A 116 15.39 15.05 -28.98
CA ALA A 116 16.21 15.04 -30.19
C ALA A 116 17.10 16.28 -30.31
N LYS A 117 18.27 16.26 -29.64
CA LYS A 117 19.56 16.81 -30.13
C LYS A 117 20.64 16.69 -29.06
N PHE A 118 21.34 15.57 -29.05
CA PHE A 118 22.70 15.50 -28.53
C PHE A 118 23.62 15.23 -29.73
N ASN A 119 24.16 16.30 -30.33
CA ASN A 119 25.25 16.19 -31.29
C ASN A 119 26.16 17.42 -31.18
N PHE A 120 27.38 17.15 -30.70
CA PHE A 120 28.67 17.79 -30.95
C PHE A 120 28.76 19.33 -31.13
N LEU A 121 29.51 19.97 -30.21
CA LEU A 121 30.20 21.27 -30.34
C LEU A 121 31.22 21.29 -31.52
N PRO A 122 31.91 22.41 -31.89
CA PRO A 122 31.72 23.87 -31.66
C PRO A 122 31.96 24.77 -32.93
N LYS A 123 31.65 26.08 -32.89
CA LYS A 123 32.58 27.22 -33.20
C LYS A 123 31.92 28.61 -33.41
N ASP A 124 32.60 29.60 -32.82
CA ASP A 124 32.90 30.99 -33.23
C ASP A 124 31.83 32.00 -33.70
N GLY A 125 31.91 33.19 -33.08
CA GLY A 125 31.94 34.47 -33.83
C GLY A 125 30.89 35.55 -33.56
N THR A 126 31.28 36.54 -32.73
CA THR A 126 31.06 38.01 -32.87
C THR A 126 29.68 38.69 -32.69
N HIS A 127 29.67 39.70 -31.77
CA HIS A 127 28.99 41.02 -31.81
C HIS A 127 27.43 41.05 -31.96
N ASP A 128 26.61 41.77 -31.20
CA ASP A 128 26.68 43.17 -30.76
C ASP A 128 25.61 43.53 -29.68
N THR A 129 25.79 44.72 -29.11
CA THR A 129 25.08 45.41 -28.04
C THR A 129 23.58 45.74 -28.31
N GLU A 130 22.84 45.96 -27.22
CA GLU A 130 21.88 47.07 -26.98
C GLU A 130 20.38 46.76 -26.70
N LYS A 131 19.90 47.43 -25.63
CA LYS A 131 18.53 47.89 -25.30
C LYS A 131 17.60 46.96 -24.50
N VAL A 132 17.62 47.21 -23.19
CA VAL A 132 16.51 46.99 -22.25
C VAL A 132 15.41 48.04 -22.49
N PRO A 133 14.15 47.64 -22.67
CA PRO A 133 13.01 48.49 -22.33
C PRO A 133 12.29 47.89 -21.11
N SER A 134 12.31 48.65 -20.02
CA SER A 134 11.49 48.43 -18.83
C SER A 134 10.02 48.65 -19.18
N ILE A 135 9.25 47.57 -19.28
CA ILE A 135 7.78 47.62 -19.40
C ILE A 135 7.19 47.25 -18.04
N SER A 136 6.50 48.25 -17.49
CA SER A 136 5.57 48.29 -16.35
C SER A 136 5.12 46.93 -15.78
N LEU A 137 5.57 46.66 -14.55
CA LEU A 137 5.15 45.53 -13.70
C LEU A 137 3.85 45.79 -12.91
N MET A 138 3.10 46.86 -13.20
CA MET A 138 1.99 47.31 -12.34
C MET A 138 0.57 46.93 -12.79
N ASP A 139 0.41 46.18 -13.89
CA ASP A 139 -0.93 45.76 -14.38
C ASP A 139 -1.10 44.22 -14.45
N LYS A 140 -0.23 43.45 -13.77
CA LYS A 140 -0.29 41.97 -13.75
C LYS A 140 -0.43 41.35 -12.36
N GLU A 141 -0.69 42.15 -11.33
CA GLU A 141 -0.77 41.67 -9.94
C GLU A 141 -2.21 41.38 -9.46
N GLU A 142 -3.25 41.54 -10.28
CA GLU A 142 -4.64 41.27 -9.88
C GLU A 142 -5.27 39.96 -10.41
N GLU A 143 -4.55 39.10 -11.15
CA GLU A 143 -5.05 37.76 -11.56
C GLU A 143 -4.38 36.58 -10.83
N ALA A 144 -3.52 36.83 -9.84
CA ALA A 144 -2.85 35.79 -9.08
C ALA A 144 -3.57 35.55 -7.73
N GLU A 145 -4.64 34.75 -7.73
CA GLU A 145 -5.06 33.82 -6.65
C GLU A 145 -6.52 33.34 -6.85
N GLN A 146 -6.81 32.69 -7.98
CA GLN A 146 -7.84 31.64 -7.97
C GLN A 146 -7.13 30.30 -7.98
N SER A 147 -6.91 29.76 -6.78
CA SER A 147 -6.74 28.32 -6.63
C SER A 147 -8.03 27.67 -7.13
N GLU A 148 -8.04 27.27 -8.41
CA GLU A 148 -9.15 26.51 -8.95
C GLU A 148 -9.16 25.16 -8.21
N ASN A 149 -9.97 25.07 -7.16
CA ASN A 149 -10.15 23.87 -6.37
C ASN A 149 -10.78 22.82 -7.30
N VAL A 150 -9.93 22.04 -7.97
CA VAL A 150 -10.39 20.95 -8.84
C VAL A 150 -11.26 20.01 -7.99
N PRO A 151 -12.52 19.78 -8.38
CA PRO A 151 -13.42 18.99 -7.54
C PRO A 151 -12.88 17.57 -7.39
N VAL A 152 -12.94 17.03 -6.17
CA VAL A 152 -12.46 15.67 -5.82
C VAL A 152 -13.04 14.60 -6.76
N ILE A 153 -14.28 14.77 -7.21
CA ILE A 153 -14.94 13.88 -8.19
C ILE A 153 -14.22 13.86 -9.54
N ALA A 154 -13.69 14.99 -10.01
CA ALA A 154 -12.92 15.03 -11.26
C ALA A 154 -11.60 14.28 -11.13
N ILE A 155 -10.92 14.42 -9.98
CA ILE A 155 -9.70 13.66 -9.66
C ILE A 155 -10.03 12.16 -9.58
N PHE A 156 -11.11 11.79 -8.89
CA PHE A 156 -11.56 10.40 -8.81
C PHE A 156 -11.80 9.79 -10.19
N LYS A 157 -12.45 10.50 -11.12
CA LYS A 157 -12.68 10.00 -12.49
C LYS A 157 -11.38 9.64 -13.22
N LYS A 158 -10.27 10.36 -12.96
CA LYS A 158 -8.94 10.03 -13.52
C LYS A 158 -8.33 8.76 -12.90
N LEU A 159 -8.64 8.49 -11.64
CA LEU A 159 -8.03 7.43 -10.82
C LEU A 159 -8.88 6.17 -10.66
N TRP A 160 -10.15 6.23 -11.05
CA TRP A 160 -11.18 5.27 -10.66
C TRP A 160 -10.76 3.82 -10.90
N LEU A 161 -10.08 3.53 -12.01
CA LEU A 161 -9.60 2.19 -12.33
C LEU A 161 -8.56 1.72 -11.29
N MET A 162 -7.54 2.52 -10.96
CA MET A 162 -6.53 2.13 -9.97
C MET A 162 -7.14 1.98 -8.58
N ALA A 163 -8.07 2.87 -8.22
CA ALA A 163 -8.80 2.84 -6.97
C ALA A 163 -9.67 1.57 -6.83
N LEU A 164 -10.38 1.18 -7.89
CA LEU A 164 -11.17 -0.05 -7.90
C LEU A 164 -10.29 -1.31 -7.87
N LEU A 165 -9.16 -1.32 -8.58
CA LEU A 165 -8.24 -2.47 -8.57
C LEU A 165 -7.61 -2.71 -7.20
N VAL A 166 -7.18 -1.65 -6.50
CA VAL A 166 -6.66 -1.81 -5.13
C VAL A 166 -7.76 -2.24 -4.17
N CYS A 167 -8.95 -1.65 -4.26
CA CYS A 167 -10.11 -2.04 -3.46
C CYS A 167 -10.43 -3.52 -3.66
N PHE A 168 -10.54 -3.97 -4.90
CA PHE A 168 -10.82 -5.36 -5.25
C PHE A 168 -9.73 -6.32 -4.76
N THR A 169 -8.46 -5.94 -4.93
CA THR A 169 -7.32 -6.74 -4.44
C THR A 169 -7.46 -7.02 -2.95
N PHE A 170 -7.73 -5.99 -2.14
CA PHE A 170 -7.93 -6.14 -0.70
C PHE A 170 -9.26 -6.81 -0.33
N THR A 171 -10.33 -6.63 -1.11
CA THR A 171 -11.60 -7.34 -0.90
C THR A 171 -11.43 -8.84 -1.06
N VAL A 172 -10.77 -9.30 -2.13
CA VAL A 172 -10.47 -10.73 -2.31
C VAL A 172 -9.54 -11.22 -1.21
N THR A 173 -8.53 -10.43 -0.87
CA THR A 173 -7.55 -10.80 0.15
C THR A 173 -8.19 -10.99 1.51
N ILE A 174 -8.90 -9.98 2.02
CA ILE A 174 -9.55 -10.03 3.34
C ILE A 174 -10.75 -10.96 3.37
N GLY A 175 -11.43 -11.14 2.24
CA GLY A 175 -12.51 -12.13 2.10
C GLY A 175 -12.05 -13.54 2.45
N VAL A 176 -10.83 -13.91 2.07
CA VAL A 176 -10.31 -15.27 2.26
C VAL A 176 -9.32 -15.36 3.42
N PHE A 177 -8.36 -14.44 3.51
CA PHE A 177 -7.37 -14.38 4.58
C PHE A 177 -7.70 -13.26 5.57
N PRO A 178 -7.75 -13.52 6.88
CA PRO A 178 -7.49 -14.80 7.53
C PRO A 178 -8.72 -15.70 7.63
N ALA A 179 -9.92 -15.19 7.31
CA ALA A 179 -11.20 -15.79 7.71
C ALA A 179 -11.37 -17.26 7.32
N VAL A 180 -11.09 -17.64 6.08
CA VAL A 180 -11.18 -19.03 5.60
C VAL A 180 -9.87 -19.76 5.86
N THR A 181 -8.74 -19.08 5.71
CA THR A 181 -7.41 -19.72 5.75
C THR A 181 -7.02 -20.23 7.14
N VAL A 182 -7.52 -19.61 8.22
CA VAL A 182 -7.27 -20.08 9.60
C VAL A 182 -8.03 -21.36 9.96
N ASP A 183 -9.08 -21.67 9.19
CA ASP A 183 -9.91 -22.86 9.40
C ASP A 183 -9.32 -24.09 8.68
N VAL A 184 -8.23 -23.94 7.92
CA VAL A 184 -7.48 -25.04 7.32
C VAL A 184 -6.75 -25.85 8.40
N LYS A 185 -6.90 -27.17 8.37
CA LYS A 185 -6.24 -28.09 9.30
C LYS A 185 -5.14 -28.89 8.61
N SER A 186 -3.99 -28.98 9.26
CA SER A 186 -2.90 -29.84 8.82
C SER A 186 -3.32 -31.32 8.83
N ILE A 187 -2.92 -32.06 7.80
CA ILE A 187 -3.08 -33.52 7.73
C ILE A 187 -1.81 -34.25 8.21
N VAL A 188 -0.64 -33.65 8.02
CA VAL A 188 0.65 -34.29 8.31
C VAL A 188 0.83 -34.57 9.81
N SER A 189 0.39 -33.66 10.67
CA SER A 189 0.41 -33.91 12.12
C SER A 189 -0.69 -33.11 12.84
N PRO A 190 -1.96 -33.58 12.79
CA PRO A 190 -3.10 -32.82 13.30
C PRO A 190 -3.03 -32.55 14.81
N LYS A 191 -2.39 -33.46 15.57
CA LYS A 191 -2.25 -33.39 17.03
C LYS A 191 -0.81 -33.20 17.51
N GLY A 192 0.16 -33.14 16.59
CA GLY A 192 1.56 -32.92 16.92
C GLY A 192 1.94 -31.45 16.87
N THR A 193 3.22 -31.18 17.12
CA THR A 193 3.80 -29.83 17.14
C THR A 193 3.51 -29.06 15.84
N TRP A 194 3.57 -29.72 14.69
CA TRP A 194 3.27 -29.07 13.41
C TRP A 194 1.83 -28.56 13.31
N GLY A 195 0.84 -29.28 13.84
CA GLY A 195 -0.54 -28.81 13.87
C GLY A 195 -0.72 -27.49 14.64
N LEU A 196 0.08 -27.28 15.70
CA LEU A 196 0.08 -26.05 16.49
C LEU A 196 0.72 -24.87 15.72
N TYR A 197 1.80 -25.13 14.99
CA TYR A 197 2.53 -24.10 14.23
C TYR A 197 2.04 -23.90 12.80
N PHE A 198 1.20 -24.78 12.27
CA PHE A 198 0.77 -24.76 10.87
C PHE A 198 0.11 -23.44 10.48
N ILE A 199 -0.83 -22.92 11.28
CA ILE A 199 -1.46 -21.63 10.99
C ILE A 199 -0.51 -20.45 11.25
N PRO A 200 0.18 -20.34 12.42
CA PRO A 200 1.16 -19.28 12.64
C PRO A 200 2.22 -19.18 11.55
N ILE A 201 2.77 -20.30 11.09
CA ILE A 201 3.79 -20.35 10.06
C ILE A 201 3.13 -20.28 8.68
N GLY A 202 2.43 -21.34 8.28
CA GLY A 202 1.87 -21.58 6.95
C GLY A 202 0.86 -20.53 6.49
N CYS A 203 0.15 -19.88 7.42
CA CYS A 203 -0.80 -18.82 7.11
C CYS A 203 -0.23 -17.44 7.43
N PHE A 204 0.02 -17.12 8.70
CA PHE A 204 0.38 -15.74 9.07
C PHE A 204 1.78 -15.33 8.66
N LEU A 205 2.81 -16.12 8.96
CA LEU A 205 4.18 -15.76 8.61
C LEU A 205 4.37 -15.72 7.10
N PHE A 206 3.96 -16.79 6.40
CA PHE A 206 4.04 -16.82 4.94
C PHE A 206 3.26 -15.67 4.30
N PHE A 207 2.06 -15.35 4.79
CA PHE A 207 1.33 -14.23 4.23
C PHE A 207 2.09 -12.92 4.35
N ASN A 208 2.55 -12.58 5.56
CA ASN A 208 3.18 -11.30 5.80
C ASN A 208 4.56 -11.17 5.14
N VAL A 209 5.36 -12.25 5.12
CA VAL A 209 6.67 -12.26 4.46
C VAL A 209 6.51 -12.06 2.96
N PHE A 210 5.65 -12.83 2.31
CA PHE A 210 5.52 -12.77 0.85
C PHE A 210 4.77 -11.51 0.39
N ASP A 211 3.83 -11.00 1.17
CA ASP A 211 3.25 -9.67 0.94
C ASP A 211 4.33 -8.58 1.01
N TRP A 212 5.16 -8.60 2.05
CA TRP A 212 6.28 -7.66 2.18
C TRP A 212 7.27 -7.77 1.00
N VAL A 213 7.62 -8.98 0.57
CA VAL A 213 8.48 -9.21 -0.60
C VAL A 213 7.83 -8.63 -1.87
N GLY A 214 6.54 -8.85 -2.09
CA GLY A 214 5.80 -8.29 -3.23
C GLY A 214 5.81 -6.75 -3.22
N ARG A 215 5.52 -6.13 -2.08
CA ARG A 215 5.56 -4.66 -1.94
C ARG A 215 6.95 -4.11 -2.21
N SER A 216 7.98 -4.76 -1.66
CA SER A 216 9.37 -4.35 -1.81
C SER A 216 9.87 -4.52 -3.24
N LEU A 217 9.47 -5.60 -3.94
CA LEU A 217 9.83 -5.80 -5.34
C LEU A 217 9.28 -4.69 -6.23
N THR A 218 8.10 -4.15 -5.91
CA THR A 218 7.51 -3.02 -6.66
C THR A 218 8.41 -1.77 -6.65
N ALA A 219 9.30 -1.63 -5.65
CA ALA A 219 10.25 -0.51 -5.57
C ALA A 219 11.31 -0.56 -6.68
N ILE A 220 11.66 -1.78 -7.07
CA ILE A 220 12.77 -2.07 -7.99
C ILE A 220 12.21 -2.36 -9.38
N PHE A 221 11.05 -3.02 -9.45
CA PHE A 221 10.49 -3.55 -10.69
C PHE A 221 8.97 -3.29 -10.78
N MET A 222 8.59 -2.28 -11.57
CA MET A 222 7.19 -1.89 -11.79
C MET A 222 6.63 -2.46 -13.09
N TRP A 223 6.12 -3.69 -13.05
CA TRP A 223 5.48 -4.35 -14.19
C TRP A 223 4.22 -5.10 -13.74
N PRO A 224 3.13 -5.19 -14.52
CA PRO A 224 2.90 -4.55 -15.80
C PRO A 224 2.71 -3.04 -15.70
N GLY A 225 3.05 -2.32 -16.78
CA GLY A 225 2.96 -0.85 -16.82
C GLY A 225 1.54 -0.31 -16.59
N HIS A 226 1.44 0.95 -16.17
CA HIS A 226 0.20 1.61 -15.73
C HIS A 226 -0.95 1.67 -16.76
N ASN A 227 -0.65 1.56 -18.06
CA ASN A 227 -1.63 1.53 -19.15
C ASN A 227 -1.88 0.11 -19.71
N SER A 228 -1.18 -0.90 -19.19
CA SER A 228 -1.34 -2.28 -19.65
C SER A 228 -2.67 -2.87 -19.18
N ARG A 229 -3.37 -3.54 -20.10
CA ARG A 229 -4.56 -4.34 -19.79
C ARG A 229 -4.24 -5.54 -18.90
N LEU A 230 -2.97 -5.91 -18.77
CA LEU A 230 -2.54 -7.03 -17.95
C LEU A 230 -2.76 -6.77 -16.45
N LEU A 231 -2.63 -5.53 -15.97
CA LEU A 231 -2.82 -5.22 -14.55
C LEU A 231 -4.24 -5.56 -14.06
N PRO A 232 -5.33 -5.07 -14.71
CA PRO A 232 -6.68 -5.50 -14.38
C PRO A 232 -6.89 -7.01 -14.44
N VAL A 233 -6.33 -7.68 -15.46
CA VAL A 233 -6.47 -9.14 -15.62
C VAL A 233 -5.83 -9.88 -14.44
N LEU A 234 -4.60 -9.54 -14.06
CA LEU A 234 -3.91 -10.15 -12.91
C LEU A 234 -4.67 -9.95 -11.60
N VAL A 235 -5.24 -8.75 -11.40
CA VAL A 235 -6.08 -8.45 -10.23
C VAL A 235 -7.34 -9.29 -10.22
N LEU A 236 -8.04 -9.42 -11.35
CA LEU A 236 -9.25 -10.25 -11.47
C LEU A 236 -8.95 -11.75 -11.28
N CYS A 237 -7.81 -12.23 -11.80
CA CYS A 237 -7.35 -13.60 -11.61
C CYS A 237 -7.15 -13.96 -10.14
N ARG A 238 -7.01 -12.99 -9.22
CA ARG A 238 -6.93 -13.28 -7.77
C ARG A 238 -8.16 -14.01 -7.24
N VAL A 239 -9.33 -13.86 -7.88
CA VAL A 239 -10.55 -14.58 -7.49
C VAL A 239 -10.35 -16.10 -7.55
N LEU A 240 -9.45 -16.59 -8.38
CA LEU A 240 -9.13 -18.02 -8.47
C LEU A 240 -8.56 -18.57 -7.16
N PHE A 241 -7.91 -17.75 -6.32
CA PHE A 241 -7.43 -18.20 -5.02
C PHE A 241 -8.57 -18.53 -4.05
N VAL A 242 -9.76 -17.92 -4.20
CA VAL A 242 -10.91 -18.18 -3.32
C VAL A 242 -11.31 -19.67 -3.35
N PRO A 243 -11.69 -20.27 -4.50
CA PRO A 243 -12.00 -21.69 -4.52
C PRO A 243 -10.77 -22.56 -4.21
N LEU A 244 -9.55 -22.17 -4.59
CA LEU A 244 -8.35 -22.94 -4.24
C LEU A 244 -8.19 -23.11 -2.72
N PHE A 245 -8.41 -22.05 -1.93
CA PHE A 245 -8.38 -22.15 -0.47
C PHE A 245 -9.59 -22.87 0.11
N MET A 246 -10.80 -22.68 -0.45
CA MET A 246 -12.00 -23.39 0.02
C MET A 246 -11.96 -24.90 -0.23
N LEU A 247 -11.20 -25.35 -1.24
CA LEU A 247 -11.00 -26.78 -1.57
C LEU A 247 -9.80 -27.41 -0.85
N CYS A 248 -9.07 -26.64 -0.03
CA CYS A 248 -8.13 -27.18 0.95
C CYS A 248 -8.87 -27.88 2.10
N ASN A 249 -8.13 -28.48 3.03
CA ASN A 249 -8.70 -29.16 4.21
C ASN A 249 -9.25 -28.17 5.27
N VAL A 250 -10.26 -27.38 4.90
CA VAL A 250 -10.97 -26.41 5.75
C VAL A 250 -11.99 -27.13 6.64
N TRP A 251 -12.16 -26.69 7.90
CA TRP A 251 -13.16 -27.22 8.83
C TRP A 251 -13.90 -26.12 9.60
N PRO A 252 -15.25 -26.19 9.75
CA PRO A 252 -16.18 -27.20 9.24
C PRO A 252 -16.29 -27.19 7.70
N ARG A 253 -16.75 -28.30 7.10
CA ARG A 253 -16.79 -28.48 5.64
C ARG A 253 -18.13 -28.98 5.09
N ARG A 254 -18.48 -28.47 3.92
CA ARG A 254 -19.58 -28.85 3.02
C ARG A 254 -19.06 -29.19 1.62
N LEU A 255 -17.86 -28.70 1.28
CA LEU A 255 -17.21 -28.91 0.00
C LEU A 255 -16.22 -30.10 0.05
N PRO A 256 -15.97 -30.78 -1.09
CA PRO A 256 -14.96 -31.84 -1.18
C PRO A 256 -13.55 -31.28 -1.05
N VAL A 257 -12.65 -32.08 -0.48
CA VAL A 257 -11.22 -31.72 -0.34
C VAL A 257 -10.47 -32.24 -1.57
N PHE A 258 -10.02 -31.32 -2.42
CA PHE A 258 -9.13 -31.65 -3.55
C PHE A 258 -7.65 -31.49 -3.15
N PHE A 259 -7.34 -30.46 -2.35
CA PHE A 259 -5.98 -30.15 -1.94
C PHE A 259 -5.78 -30.56 -0.48
N ALA A 260 -5.59 -31.87 -0.26
CA ALA A 260 -5.47 -32.43 1.09
C ALA A 260 -4.13 -32.10 1.74
N HIS A 261 -3.02 -32.18 0.99
CA HIS A 261 -1.69 -32.03 1.55
C HIS A 261 -1.35 -30.57 1.90
N ASP A 262 -0.78 -30.35 3.09
CA ASP A 262 -0.40 -29.05 3.65
C ASP A 262 0.43 -28.18 2.68
N ALA A 263 1.28 -28.80 1.86
CA ALA A 263 2.11 -28.11 0.88
C ALA A 263 1.30 -27.30 -0.14
N TRP A 264 0.12 -27.78 -0.57
CA TRP A 264 -0.72 -27.04 -1.50
C TRP A 264 -1.21 -25.73 -0.91
N PHE A 265 -1.66 -25.77 0.34
CA PHE A 265 -2.07 -24.56 1.06
C PHE A 265 -0.93 -23.54 1.16
N ILE A 266 0.28 -24.00 1.51
CA ILE A 266 1.46 -23.12 1.61
C ILE A 266 1.82 -22.50 0.25
N VAL A 267 1.80 -23.31 -0.82
CA VAL A 267 2.07 -22.82 -2.19
C VAL A 267 1.05 -21.77 -2.60
N PHE A 268 -0.24 -22.01 -2.37
CA PHE A 268 -1.28 -21.03 -2.66
C PHE A 268 -1.11 -19.76 -1.83
N MET A 269 -0.75 -19.88 -0.55
CA MET A 269 -0.49 -18.74 0.33
C MET A 269 0.67 -17.89 -0.19
N ILE A 270 1.79 -18.49 -0.57
CA ILE A 270 2.96 -17.78 -1.12
C ILE A 270 2.54 -16.92 -2.32
N PHE A 271 1.88 -17.52 -3.32
CA PHE A 271 1.49 -16.80 -4.53
C PHE A 271 0.41 -15.76 -4.27
N PHE A 272 -0.57 -16.07 -3.44
CA PHE A 272 -1.67 -15.18 -3.07
C PHE A 272 -1.17 -13.92 -2.36
N SER A 273 -0.24 -14.08 -1.44
CA SER A 273 0.34 -13.01 -0.63
C SER A 273 1.33 -12.17 -1.41
N PHE A 274 2.22 -12.81 -2.18
CA PHE A 274 3.12 -12.08 -3.07
C PHE A 274 2.36 -11.22 -4.07
N SER A 275 1.34 -11.80 -4.72
CA SER A 275 0.50 -11.04 -5.66
C SER A 275 -0.35 -9.97 -4.95
N ASN A 276 -0.68 -10.11 -3.67
CA ASN A 276 -1.38 -9.06 -2.91
C ASN A 276 -0.47 -7.85 -2.78
N GLY A 277 0.73 -8.06 -2.22
CA GLY A 277 1.69 -7.00 -1.98
C GLY A 277 2.11 -6.30 -3.27
N TYR A 278 2.41 -7.10 -4.31
CA TYR A 278 2.86 -6.57 -5.60
C TYR A 278 1.77 -5.76 -6.32
N LEU A 279 0.57 -6.34 -6.52
CA LEU A 279 -0.48 -5.68 -7.29
C LEU A 279 -1.09 -4.48 -6.55
N ALA A 280 -1.23 -4.57 -5.23
CA ALA A 280 -1.69 -3.43 -4.42
C ALA A 280 -0.68 -2.29 -4.47
N SER A 281 0.62 -2.56 -4.32
CA SER A 281 1.66 -1.53 -4.43
C SER A 281 1.71 -0.90 -5.81
N LEU A 282 1.59 -1.69 -6.89
CA LEU A 282 1.51 -1.13 -8.24
C LEU A 282 0.35 -0.14 -8.38
N CYS A 283 -0.85 -0.51 -7.92
CA CYS A 283 -2.01 0.38 -7.98
C CYS A 283 -1.79 1.66 -7.17
N MET A 284 -1.28 1.55 -5.94
CA MET A 284 -0.99 2.69 -5.06
C MET A 284 0.08 3.62 -5.64
N CYS A 285 1.10 3.08 -6.31
CA CYS A 285 2.14 3.88 -6.96
C CYS A 285 1.66 4.51 -8.28
N TYR A 286 0.80 3.84 -9.04
CA TYR A 286 0.28 4.36 -10.31
C TYR A 286 -0.85 5.38 -10.14
N GLY A 287 -1.57 5.37 -9.02
CA GLY A 287 -2.65 6.33 -8.74
C GLY A 287 -2.17 7.78 -8.84
N PRO A 288 -1.32 8.27 -7.92
CA PRO A 288 -0.85 9.67 -7.95
C PRO A 288 -0.13 10.08 -9.24
N LYS A 289 0.46 9.12 -9.98
CA LYS A 289 1.10 9.37 -11.29
C LYS A 289 0.12 9.74 -12.43
N LYS A 290 -1.18 9.50 -12.25
CA LYS A 290 -2.20 9.81 -13.28
C LYS A 290 -2.78 11.22 -13.16
N VAL A 291 -2.32 11.99 -12.18
CA VAL A 291 -2.80 13.35 -11.90
C VAL A 291 -1.63 14.32 -11.89
N SER A 292 -1.94 15.62 -11.95
CA SER A 292 -0.90 16.64 -11.80
C SER A 292 -0.36 16.65 -10.36
N PRO A 293 0.87 17.16 -10.12
CA PRO A 293 1.43 17.24 -8.77
C PRO A 293 0.51 17.98 -7.77
N LYS A 294 -0.22 19.01 -8.23
CA LYS A 294 -1.21 19.76 -7.44
C LYS A 294 -2.37 18.89 -6.94
N GLU A 295 -2.73 17.84 -7.69
CA GLU A 295 -3.82 16.91 -7.38
C GLU A 295 -3.32 15.64 -6.65
N ALA A 296 -1.99 15.45 -6.52
CA ALA A 296 -1.38 14.19 -6.11
C ALA A 296 -1.63 13.82 -4.64
N GLU A 297 -1.71 14.82 -3.75
CA GLU A 297 -2.09 14.60 -2.34
C GLU A 297 -3.52 14.09 -2.21
N THR A 298 -4.46 14.72 -2.93
CA THR A 298 -5.86 14.29 -2.98
C THR A 298 -5.97 12.90 -3.61
N ALA A 299 -5.19 12.62 -4.66
CA ALA A 299 -5.12 11.31 -5.28
C ALA A 299 -4.65 10.22 -4.32
N GLY A 300 -3.57 10.47 -3.56
CA GLY A 300 -3.09 9.56 -2.52
C GLY A 300 -4.14 9.27 -1.45
N THR A 301 -4.87 10.32 -1.04
CA THR A 301 -5.97 10.21 -0.06
C THR A 301 -7.13 9.36 -0.60
N ILE A 302 -7.57 9.59 -1.85
CA ILE A 302 -8.60 8.78 -2.52
C ILE A 302 -8.16 7.31 -2.60
N MET A 303 -6.92 7.05 -3.00
CA MET A 303 -6.38 5.69 -3.10
C MET A 303 -6.38 4.97 -1.74
N SER A 304 -5.97 5.66 -0.67
CA SER A 304 -6.01 5.11 0.70
C SER A 304 -7.44 4.84 1.17
N PHE A 305 -8.41 5.70 0.82
CA PHE A 305 -9.82 5.47 1.11
C PHE A 305 -10.32 4.17 0.46
N PHE A 306 -10.04 3.96 -0.83
CA PHE A 306 -10.46 2.76 -1.55
C PHE A 306 -9.75 1.49 -1.07
N LEU A 307 -8.51 1.60 -0.59
CA LEU A 307 -7.83 0.52 0.11
C LEU A 307 -8.63 0.12 1.37
N SER A 308 -8.97 1.09 2.23
CA SER A 308 -9.75 0.86 3.45
C SER A 308 -11.15 0.31 3.16
N LEU A 309 -11.80 0.81 2.11
CA LEU A 309 -13.08 0.27 1.63
C LEU A 309 -12.94 -1.19 1.21
N GLY A 310 -11.86 -1.54 0.50
CA GLY A 310 -11.56 -2.91 0.10
C GLY A 310 -11.42 -3.86 1.30
N LEU A 311 -10.74 -3.42 2.36
CA LEU A 311 -10.63 -4.17 3.62
C LEU A 311 -12.01 -4.40 4.25
N ALA A 312 -12.85 -3.36 4.33
CA ALA A 312 -14.19 -3.45 4.90
C ALA A 312 -15.11 -4.39 4.10
N LEU A 313 -15.13 -4.24 2.76
CA LEU A 313 -15.91 -5.12 1.87
C LEU A 313 -15.44 -6.56 1.95
N GLY A 314 -14.12 -6.80 2.01
CA GLY A 314 -13.56 -8.13 2.19
C GLY A 314 -13.98 -8.75 3.51
N ALA A 315 -13.97 -7.99 4.61
CA ALA A 315 -14.42 -8.46 5.91
C ALA A 315 -15.90 -8.89 5.87
N VAL A 316 -16.77 -8.12 5.21
CA VAL A 316 -18.18 -8.50 5.01
C VAL A 316 -18.30 -9.75 4.14
N LEU A 317 -17.57 -9.82 3.02
CA LEU A 317 -17.58 -10.95 2.10
C LEU A 317 -17.08 -12.25 2.75
N SER A 318 -16.19 -12.14 3.74
CA SER A 318 -15.65 -13.29 4.47
C SER A 318 -16.72 -14.11 5.19
N PHE A 319 -17.81 -13.49 5.65
CA PHE A 319 -18.95 -14.20 6.24
C PHE A 319 -19.67 -15.06 5.20
N LEU A 320 -19.80 -14.58 3.96
CA LEU A 320 -20.39 -15.35 2.87
C LEU A 320 -19.50 -16.54 2.50
N PHE A 321 -18.19 -16.34 2.41
CA PHE A 321 -17.25 -17.43 2.13
C PHE A 321 -17.26 -18.48 3.24
N ARG A 322 -17.27 -18.05 4.51
CA ARG A 322 -17.43 -18.93 5.68
C ARG A 322 -18.76 -19.68 5.70
N ALA A 323 -19.83 -19.09 5.18
CA ALA A 323 -21.13 -19.75 5.10
C ALA A 323 -21.21 -20.80 3.98
N MET A 324 -20.32 -20.75 2.98
CA MET A 324 -20.27 -21.69 1.85
C MET A 324 -19.37 -22.91 2.10
N ILE A 325 -18.29 -22.74 2.87
CA ILE A 325 -17.48 -23.86 3.37
C ILE A 325 -18.28 -24.70 4.38
#